data_AF-A0A7K3MUM5-F1
#
_entry.id   AF-A0A7K3MUM5-F1
#
_cell.length_a   1.000
_cell.length_b   1.000
_cell.length_c   1.000
_cell.angle_alpha   90.00
_cell.angle_beta   90.00
_cell.angle_gamma   90.00
#
_symmetry.space_group_name_H-M   'P 1'
#
loop_
_entity.id
_entity.type
_entity.pdbx_description
1 polymer ?
#
loop_
_entity_poly.entity_id
_entity_poly.type
_entity_poly.pdbx_seq_one_letter_code
_entity_poly.pdbx_strand_id
1 'polypeptide(L)'
;MTKKTLLLLGFIIAKFVLQYFLISPEYELQRDEFLHLDQANHLAWGYISVPPVTSWISSIILLLGNSLFWIRFFPALFGALTLVVVWKAIEELKGNSFALLLGATSVLFSALLRLNGLYQPNSLDVLCWTSFCYILIKYANTENPKWFYIGMIILAFGFLNKYNILFLIVGLFPALLLTKRSIFKDKNFYFSLVLFLLLILPNLIWQYNNNFPVYHHMQVLAKTQLVNVNRWDFLKDQLFFFIGSFFVLVAAVYALLFYPSFKKYRLFFYALVFTLAVFTYLKAKSYYAMGLYPIYIAFGAVYLETLVKSGWKKYLQPIMVLIPILFFIPISKIMFPNKSPNYILNHSEIYKKYGLLRWEDGKDHALPQDYADMLGWKELAHKTDSIYATLPASQQTLILCDNYGQAGACLFRRNCTPHSGVN
;
A
#
# COMPACT_ATOMS: atom_id res chain seq x y z
N MET A 1 -20.42 21.42 -11.89
CA MET A 1 -19.32 20.89 -11.04
C MET A 1 -18.26 21.97 -10.85
N THR A 2 -17.66 22.08 -9.66
CA THR A 2 -16.60 23.09 -9.44
C THR A 2 -15.33 22.73 -10.21
N LYS A 3 -14.49 23.73 -10.58
CA LYS A 3 -13.19 23.50 -11.25
C LYS A 3 -12.30 22.52 -10.47
N LYS A 4 -12.32 22.57 -9.13
CA LYS A 4 -11.57 21.65 -8.26
C LYS A 4 -12.05 20.20 -8.39
N THR A 5 -13.37 19.99 -8.45
CA THR A 5 -13.96 18.65 -8.63
C THR A 5 -13.56 18.04 -9.96
N LEU A 6 -13.56 18.82 -11.05
CA LEU A 6 -13.14 18.35 -12.37
C LEU A 6 -11.65 17.96 -12.39
N LEU A 7 -10.78 18.76 -11.76
CA LEU A 7 -9.37 18.43 -11.63
C LEU A 7 -9.15 17.12 -10.86
N LEU A 8 -9.81 16.95 -9.72
CA LEU A 8 -9.71 15.72 -8.93
C LEU A 8 -10.17 14.49 -9.73
N LEU A 9 -11.28 14.61 -10.47
CA LEU A 9 -11.73 13.53 -11.35
C LEU A 9 -10.73 13.21 -12.46
N GLY A 10 -10.08 14.23 -13.04
CA GLY A 10 -8.98 14.03 -13.98
C GLY A 10 -7.84 13.19 -13.40
N PHE A 11 -7.43 13.46 -12.14
CA PHE A 11 -6.42 12.66 -11.45
C PHE A 11 -6.89 11.23 -11.14
N ILE A 12 -8.15 11.05 -10.75
CA ILE A 12 -8.73 9.73 -10.50
C ILE A 12 -8.73 8.91 -11.80
N ILE A 13 -9.20 9.49 -12.91
CA ILE A 13 -9.19 8.83 -14.22
C ILE A 13 -7.74 8.51 -14.63
N ALA A 14 -6.83 9.47 -14.52
CA ALA A 14 -5.41 9.26 -14.82
C ALA A 14 -4.79 8.14 -13.98
N LYS A 15 -5.16 8.03 -12.69
CA LYS A 15 -4.73 6.94 -11.80
C LYS A 15 -5.17 5.58 -12.33
N PHE A 16 -6.44 5.41 -12.69
CA PHE A 16 -6.93 4.16 -13.26
C PHE A 16 -6.26 3.86 -14.61
N VAL A 17 -6.20 4.83 -15.51
CA VAL A 17 -5.55 4.67 -16.82
C VAL A 17 -4.10 4.20 -16.64
N LEU A 18 -3.28 4.93 -15.88
CA LEU A 18 -1.88 4.55 -15.66
C LEU A 18 -1.75 3.16 -15.02
N GLN A 19 -2.65 2.78 -14.11
CA GLN A 19 -2.60 1.47 -13.47
C GLN A 19 -2.73 0.30 -14.45
N TYR A 20 -3.60 0.44 -15.46
CA TYR A 20 -3.82 -0.60 -16.47
C TYR A 20 -2.79 -0.56 -17.60
N PHE A 21 -2.28 0.62 -17.97
CA PHE A 21 -1.30 0.77 -19.05
C PHE A 21 0.14 0.43 -18.64
N LEU A 22 0.47 0.46 -17.34
CA LEU A 22 1.83 0.22 -16.84
C LEU A 22 2.16 -1.27 -16.56
N ILE A 23 1.27 -2.19 -16.92
CA ILE A 23 1.49 -3.64 -16.76
C ILE A 23 1.35 -4.29 -18.14
N SER A 24 2.42 -4.92 -18.63
CA SER A 24 2.40 -5.66 -19.89
C SER A 24 1.40 -6.83 -19.80
N PRO A 25 0.63 -7.10 -20.87
CA PRO A 25 -0.28 -8.24 -20.91
C PRO A 25 0.42 -9.61 -20.84
N GLU A 26 1.75 -9.65 -21.02
CA GLU A 26 2.56 -10.86 -20.81
C GLU A 26 2.62 -11.30 -19.33
N TYR A 27 2.36 -10.39 -18.40
CA TYR A 27 2.38 -10.70 -16.97
C TYR A 27 0.99 -11.10 -16.47
N GLU A 28 0.94 -12.26 -15.83
CA GLU A 28 -0.24 -12.84 -15.21
C GLU A 28 -0.43 -12.30 -13.78
N LEU A 29 -1.23 -12.98 -12.96
CA LEU A 29 -1.34 -12.65 -11.54
C LEU A 29 -0.03 -12.98 -10.83
N GLN A 30 0.35 -12.14 -9.89
CA GLN A 30 1.45 -12.41 -8.98
C GLN A 30 1.05 -13.52 -8.00
N ARG A 31 2.03 -14.33 -7.60
CA ARG A 31 1.86 -15.51 -6.74
C ARG A 31 0.95 -15.30 -5.53
N ASP A 32 1.11 -14.19 -4.79
CA ASP A 32 0.34 -13.92 -3.58
C ASP A 32 -1.10 -13.48 -3.87
N GLU A 33 -1.38 -12.95 -5.07
CA GLU A 33 -2.76 -12.64 -5.47
C GLU A 33 -3.62 -13.89 -5.50
N PHE A 34 -3.08 -15.03 -5.96
CA PHE A 34 -3.80 -16.31 -5.92
C PHE A 34 -4.14 -16.74 -4.49
N LEU A 35 -3.18 -16.61 -3.56
CA LEU A 35 -3.42 -16.92 -2.15
C LEU A 35 -4.59 -16.10 -1.60
N HIS A 36 -4.62 -14.80 -1.88
CA HIS A 36 -5.68 -13.93 -1.40
C HIS A 36 -7.03 -14.21 -2.05
N LEU A 37 -7.04 -14.55 -3.34
CA LEU A 37 -8.27 -14.86 -4.08
C LEU A 37 -8.88 -16.17 -3.60
N ASP A 38 -8.06 -17.18 -3.31
CA ASP A 38 -8.53 -18.47 -2.80
C ASP A 38 -9.19 -18.34 -1.41
N GLN A 39 -8.70 -17.43 -0.57
CA GLN A 39 -9.31 -17.14 0.74
C GLN A 39 -10.79 -16.71 0.65
N ALA A 40 -11.27 -16.26 -0.51
CA ALA A 40 -12.69 -15.96 -0.74
C ALA A 40 -13.61 -17.18 -0.51
N ASN A 41 -13.09 -18.40 -0.75
CA ASN A 41 -13.80 -19.66 -0.55
C ASN A 41 -13.71 -20.16 0.90
N HIS A 42 -12.84 -19.55 1.70
CA HIS A 42 -12.49 -19.97 3.06
C HIS A 42 -12.49 -18.77 4.00
N LEU A 43 -13.62 -18.05 4.06
CA LEU A 43 -13.76 -16.88 4.91
C LEU A 43 -13.54 -17.23 6.39
N ALA A 44 -12.56 -16.56 6.98
CA ALA A 44 -12.20 -16.71 8.38
C ALA A 44 -11.91 -15.34 8.99
N TRP A 45 -11.86 -15.27 10.32
CA TRP A 45 -11.52 -14.05 11.05
C TRP A 45 -10.01 -13.77 11.10
N GLY A 46 -9.18 -14.60 10.48
CA GLY A 46 -7.75 -14.39 10.31
C GLY A 46 -7.12 -15.53 9.50
N TYR A 47 -5.86 -15.35 9.11
CA TYR A 47 -5.04 -16.35 8.42
C TYR A 47 -3.60 -16.31 8.96
N ILE A 48 -2.75 -17.22 8.48
CA ILE A 48 -1.34 -17.30 8.87
C ILE A 48 -0.57 -16.02 8.52
N SER A 49 -0.76 -15.51 7.31
CA SER A 49 0.00 -14.36 6.77
C SER A 49 -0.73 -13.03 6.84
N VAL A 50 -2.07 -13.03 6.90
CA VAL A 50 -2.89 -11.81 6.83
C VAL A 50 -4.13 -11.86 7.74
N PRO A 51 -4.59 -10.69 8.23
CA PRO A 51 -5.93 -10.47 8.78
C PRO A 51 -7.07 -10.68 7.74
N PRO A 52 -8.36 -10.57 8.13
CA PRO A 52 -9.48 -11.06 7.30
C PRO A 52 -9.95 -10.12 6.16
N VAL A 53 -9.66 -8.82 6.19
CA VAL A 53 -10.27 -7.87 5.24
C VAL A 53 -9.90 -8.16 3.78
N THR A 54 -8.68 -8.63 3.51
CA THR A 54 -8.29 -9.00 2.14
C THR A 54 -9.18 -10.14 1.60
N SER A 55 -9.54 -11.13 2.41
CA SER A 55 -10.42 -12.21 1.95
C SER A 55 -11.86 -11.74 1.73
N TRP A 56 -12.35 -10.77 2.52
CA TRP A 56 -13.66 -10.15 2.28
C TRP A 56 -13.71 -9.42 0.94
N ILE A 57 -12.65 -8.70 0.59
CA ILE A 57 -12.52 -8.06 -0.73
C ILE A 57 -12.44 -9.13 -1.82
N SER A 58 -11.72 -10.22 -1.58
CA SER A 58 -11.66 -11.35 -2.52
C SER A 58 -13.02 -11.99 -2.75
N SER A 59 -13.88 -12.11 -1.73
CA SER A 59 -15.26 -12.57 -1.93
C SER A 59 -16.08 -11.62 -2.79
N ILE A 60 -15.87 -10.31 -2.67
CA ILE A 60 -16.51 -9.34 -3.58
C ILE A 60 -15.98 -9.52 -5.01
N ILE A 61 -14.68 -9.70 -5.19
CA ILE A 61 -14.07 -9.98 -6.51
C ILE A 61 -14.66 -11.26 -7.12
N LEU A 62 -14.82 -12.31 -6.32
CA LEU A 62 -15.41 -13.58 -6.73
C LEU A 62 -16.86 -13.37 -7.20
N LEU A 63 -17.68 -12.63 -6.43
CA LEU A 63 -19.05 -12.28 -6.79
C LEU A 63 -19.15 -11.44 -8.08
N LEU A 64 -18.13 -10.64 -8.37
CA LEU A 64 -18.03 -9.84 -9.60
C LEU A 64 -17.49 -10.63 -10.81
N GLY A 65 -17.25 -11.95 -10.65
CA GLY A 65 -16.84 -12.86 -11.71
C GLY A 65 -15.34 -13.14 -11.78
N ASN A 66 -14.57 -12.77 -10.75
CA ASN A 66 -13.16 -13.13 -10.58
C ASN A 66 -12.24 -12.77 -11.77
N SER A 67 -12.59 -11.74 -12.53
CA SER A 67 -11.84 -11.33 -13.72
C SER A 67 -10.58 -10.55 -13.35
N LEU A 68 -9.57 -10.57 -14.22
CA LEU A 68 -8.33 -9.78 -14.03
C LEU A 68 -8.61 -8.28 -13.84
N PHE A 69 -9.67 -7.77 -14.49
CA PHE A 69 -10.11 -6.40 -14.29
C PHE A 69 -10.51 -6.14 -12.83
N TRP A 70 -11.39 -6.96 -12.26
CA TRP A 70 -11.85 -6.75 -10.88
C TRP A 70 -10.73 -6.95 -9.86
N ILE A 71 -9.83 -7.90 -10.10
CA ILE A 71 -8.66 -8.12 -9.24
C ILE A 71 -7.77 -6.87 -9.20
N ARG A 72 -7.47 -6.27 -10.36
CA ARG A 72 -6.65 -5.05 -10.46
C ARG A 72 -7.42 -3.77 -10.08
N PHE A 73 -8.75 -3.79 -10.11
CA PHE A 73 -9.58 -2.63 -9.80
C PHE A 73 -9.47 -2.20 -8.33
N PHE A 74 -9.53 -3.11 -7.37
CA PHE A 74 -9.48 -2.76 -5.94
C PHE A 74 -8.19 -2.08 -5.48
N PRO A 75 -6.97 -2.58 -5.82
CA PRO A 75 -5.75 -1.89 -5.43
C PRO A 75 -5.64 -0.52 -6.14
N ALA A 76 -6.11 -0.41 -7.39
CA ALA A 76 -6.22 0.88 -8.10
C ALA A 76 -7.16 1.86 -7.37
N LEU A 77 -8.32 1.36 -6.93
CA LEU A 77 -9.32 2.10 -6.18
C LEU A 77 -8.74 2.61 -4.85
N PHE A 78 -8.03 1.78 -4.09
CA PHE A 78 -7.38 2.21 -2.84
C PHE A 78 -6.32 3.29 -3.09
N GLY A 79 -5.57 3.18 -4.19
CA GLY A 79 -4.67 4.24 -4.64
C GLY A 79 -5.39 5.55 -4.98
N ALA A 80 -6.51 5.48 -5.70
CA ALA A 80 -7.33 6.65 -6.02
C ALA A 80 -7.95 7.28 -4.77
N LEU A 81 -8.45 6.47 -3.84
CA LEU A 81 -8.97 6.94 -2.55
C LEU A 81 -7.87 7.57 -1.70
N THR A 82 -6.65 7.03 -1.71
CA THR A 82 -5.50 7.65 -1.03
C THR A 82 -5.24 9.05 -1.60
N LEU A 83 -5.26 9.21 -2.92
CA LEU A 83 -5.16 10.52 -3.58
C LEU A 83 -6.28 11.47 -3.15
N VAL A 84 -7.54 10.99 -3.07
CA VAL A 84 -8.67 11.79 -2.58
C VAL A 84 -8.45 12.22 -1.13
N VAL A 85 -7.95 11.34 -0.25
CA VAL A 85 -7.67 11.70 1.14
C VAL A 85 -6.58 12.77 1.23
N VAL A 86 -5.51 12.66 0.45
CA VAL A 86 -4.46 13.69 0.39
C VAL A 86 -5.03 15.01 -0.14
N TRP A 87 -5.87 14.97 -1.18
CA TRP A 87 -6.57 16.16 -1.69
C TRP A 87 -7.41 16.82 -0.59
N LYS A 88 -8.18 16.03 0.17
CA LYS A 88 -8.99 16.51 1.28
C LYS A 88 -8.16 17.04 2.44
N ALA A 89 -7.00 16.45 2.72
CA ALA A 89 -6.04 16.96 3.70
C ALA A 89 -5.52 18.35 3.29
N ILE A 90 -5.21 18.56 2.00
CA ILE A 90 -4.80 19.88 1.48
C ILE A 90 -5.92 20.91 1.62
N GLU A 91 -7.17 20.54 1.29
CA GLU A 91 -8.34 21.43 1.49
C GLU A 91 -8.55 21.78 2.96
N GLU A 92 -8.36 20.81 3.86
CA GLU A 92 -8.48 20.99 5.31
C GLU A 92 -7.37 21.90 5.86
N LEU A 93 -6.16 21.81 5.30
CA LEU A 93 -5.02 22.69 5.56
C LEU A 93 -5.12 24.04 4.84
N LYS A 94 -6.23 24.30 4.14
CA LYS A 94 -6.53 25.55 3.41
C LYS A 94 -5.62 25.85 2.22
N GLY A 95 -5.07 24.80 1.60
CA GLY A 95 -4.32 24.92 0.35
C GLY A 95 -5.15 25.37 -0.84
N ASN A 96 -4.53 26.13 -1.75
CA ASN A 96 -5.13 26.60 -2.98
C ASN A 96 -5.00 25.56 -4.12
N SER A 97 -5.38 25.96 -5.35
CA SER A 97 -5.30 25.09 -6.53
C SER A 97 -3.89 24.59 -6.87
N PHE A 98 -2.84 25.38 -6.63
CA PHE A 98 -1.46 24.94 -6.82
C PHE A 98 -1.08 23.83 -5.82
N ALA A 99 -1.39 23.99 -4.53
CA ALA A 99 -1.13 22.94 -3.54
C ALA A 99 -1.87 21.65 -3.90
N LEU A 100 -3.13 21.75 -4.34
CA LEU A 100 -3.92 20.60 -4.78
C LEU A 100 -3.30 19.90 -6.00
N LEU A 101 -2.88 20.65 -7.02
CA LEU A 101 -2.20 20.11 -8.19
C LEU A 101 -0.87 19.44 -7.83
N LEU A 102 -0.04 20.11 -7.04
CA LEU A 102 1.25 19.58 -6.61
C LEU A 102 1.07 18.32 -5.78
N GLY A 103 0.14 18.31 -4.82
CA GLY A 103 -0.14 17.15 -3.98
C GLY A 103 -0.67 15.96 -4.76
N ALA A 104 -1.65 16.17 -5.63
CA ALA A 104 -2.21 15.10 -6.47
C ALA A 104 -1.16 14.52 -7.43
N THR A 105 -0.36 15.37 -8.06
CA THR A 105 0.75 14.96 -8.93
C THR A 105 1.80 14.18 -8.14
N SER A 106 2.16 14.66 -6.95
CA SER A 106 3.18 14.03 -6.11
C SER A 106 2.78 12.63 -5.63
N VAL A 107 1.48 12.40 -5.39
CA VAL A 107 0.93 11.09 -5.05
C VAL A 107 0.84 10.21 -6.28
N LEU A 108 0.28 10.73 -7.39
CA LEU A 108 0.07 9.96 -8.62
C LEU A 108 1.40 9.45 -9.19
N PHE A 109 2.40 10.32 -9.33
CA PHE A 109 3.69 9.99 -9.93
C PHE A 109 4.72 9.55 -8.88
N SER A 110 4.35 8.55 -8.08
CA SER A 110 5.20 7.96 -7.02
C SER A 110 5.22 6.43 -7.10
N ALA A 111 6.00 5.79 -6.23
CA ALA A 111 6.03 4.34 -6.09
C ALA A 111 4.67 3.73 -5.71
N LEU A 112 3.70 4.53 -5.26
CA LEU A 112 2.32 4.06 -5.02
C LEU A 112 1.67 3.48 -6.27
N LEU A 113 1.96 4.00 -7.47
CA LEU A 113 1.47 3.38 -8.71
C LEU A 113 1.92 1.92 -8.85
N ARG A 114 3.17 1.62 -8.48
CA ARG A 114 3.67 0.24 -8.50
C ARG A 114 3.00 -0.58 -7.40
N LEU A 115 2.94 -0.05 -6.18
CA LEU A 115 2.31 -0.72 -5.03
C LEU A 115 0.85 -1.11 -5.32
N ASN A 116 0.11 -0.22 -6.00
CA ASN A 116 -1.28 -0.43 -6.39
C ASN A 116 -1.46 -1.32 -7.63
N GLY A 117 -0.37 -1.86 -8.19
CA GLY A 117 -0.42 -2.78 -9.34
C GLY A 117 -0.70 -4.22 -8.96
N LEU A 118 -0.52 -4.58 -7.69
CA LEU A 118 -0.72 -5.92 -7.16
C LEU A 118 -1.87 -5.94 -6.16
N TYR A 119 -2.74 -6.95 -6.27
CA TYR A 119 -3.79 -7.22 -5.31
C TYR A 119 -3.21 -7.86 -4.04
N GLN A 120 -2.77 -6.99 -3.13
CA GLN A 120 -2.17 -7.31 -1.85
C GLN A 120 -2.71 -6.37 -0.77
N PRO A 121 -2.63 -6.73 0.53
CA PRO A 121 -3.09 -5.88 1.63
C PRO A 121 -2.41 -4.51 1.70
N ASN A 122 -1.27 -4.33 1.02
CA ASN A 122 -0.45 -3.12 1.04
C ASN A 122 -1.19 -1.86 0.56
N SER A 123 -1.99 -1.97 -0.51
CA SER A 123 -2.68 -0.81 -1.08
C SER A 123 -3.72 -0.22 -0.12
N LEU A 124 -4.48 -1.10 0.54
CA LEU A 124 -5.45 -0.70 1.54
C LEU A 124 -4.77 -0.24 2.85
N ASP A 125 -3.63 -0.84 3.21
CA ASP A 125 -2.83 -0.39 4.36
C ASP A 125 -2.42 1.08 4.21
N VAL A 126 -1.89 1.49 3.04
CA VAL A 126 -1.57 2.90 2.77
C VAL A 126 -2.79 3.82 2.89
N LEU A 127 -3.95 3.39 2.38
CA LEU A 127 -5.19 4.16 2.51
C LEU A 127 -5.59 4.33 3.98
N CYS A 128 -5.53 3.28 4.78
CA CYS A 128 -5.87 3.33 6.21
C CYS A 128 -4.91 4.24 6.99
N TRP A 129 -3.60 4.16 6.75
CA TRP A 129 -2.61 5.05 7.39
C TRP A 129 -2.89 6.51 7.02
N THR A 130 -3.05 6.79 5.72
CA THR A 130 -3.29 8.15 5.22
C THR A 130 -4.61 8.71 5.77
N SER A 131 -5.67 7.90 5.80
CA SER A 131 -6.98 8.27 6.32
C SER A 131 -6.93 8.55 7.81
N PHE A 132 -6.26 7.70 8.59
CA PHE A 132 -6.09 7.91 10.02
C PHE A 132 -5.34 9.22 10.30
N CYS A 133 -4.23 9.45 9.59
CA CYS A 133 -3.49 10.71 9.66
C CYS A 133 -4.36 11.93 9.26
N TYR A 134 -5.21 11.81 8.24
CA TYR A 134 -6.16 12.87 7.88
C TYR A 134 -7.16 13.15 9.02
N ILE A 135 -7.67 12.11 9.69
CA ILE A 135 -8.54 12.30 10.87
C ILE A 135 -7.80 12.99 12.02
N LEU A 136 -6.51 12.72 12.22
CA LEU A 136 -5.70 13.47 13.19
C LEU A 136 -5.58 14.97 12.81
N ILE A 137 -5.52 15.32 11.53
CA ILE A 137 -5.60 16.73 11.09
C ILE A 137 -6.97 17.33 11.43
N LYS A 138 -8.06 16.60 11.17
CA LYS A 138 -9.42 17.04 11.52
C LYS A 138 -9.59 17.26 13.02
N TYR A 139 -9.05 16.36 13.84
CA TYR A 139 -9.03 16.51 15.28
C TYR A 139 -8.19 17.72 15.70
N ALA A 140 -6.96 17.86 15.19
CA ALA A 140 -6.10 19.01 15.51
C ALA A 140 -6.71 20.38 15.12
N ASN A 141 -7.66 20.40 14.18
CA ASN A 141 -8.37 21.61 13.77
C ASN A 141 -9.62 21.94 14.59
N THR A 142 -10.31 20.91 15.09
CA THR A 142 -11.67 21.09 15.64
C THR A 142 -11.78 20.66 17.10
N GLU A 143 -10.83 19.87 17.58
CA GLU A 143 -10.83 19.19 18.89
C GLU A 143 -12.15 18.45 19.20
N ASN A 144 -12.92 18.08 18.17
CA ASN A 144 -14.20 17.41 18.31
C ASN A 144 -13.99 15.90 18.61
N PRO A 145 -14.57 15.36 19.69
CA PRO A 145 -14.40 13.96 20.07
C PRO A 145 -14.83 12.92 19.02
N LYS A 146 -15.72 13.28 18.09
CA LYS A 146 -16.17 12.37 17.02
C LYS A 146 -15.01 11.80 16.20
N TRP A 147 -13.91 12.55 16.09
CA TRP A 147 -12.72 12.13 15.35
C TRP A 147 -11.96 10.99 16.03
N PHE A 148 -12.09 10.83 17.35
CA PHE A 148 -11.56 9.65 18.02
C PHE A 148 -12.27 8.38 17.56
N TYR A 149 -13.61 8.39 17.54
CA TYR A 149 -14.39 7.25 17.08
C TYR A 149 -14.13 6.92 15.60
N ILE A 150 -14.14 7.92 14.72
CA ILE A 150 -13.84 7.70 13.29
C ILE A 150 -12.40 7.18 13.13
N GLY A 151 -11.44 7.75 13.86
CA GLY A 151 -10.05 7.30 13.83
C GLY A 151 -9.88 5.86 14.28
N MET A 152 -10.56 5.45 15.36
CA MET A 152 -10.53 4.08 15.89
C MET A 152 -11.21 3.07 14.96
N ILE A 153 -12.26 3.45 14.24
CA ILE A 153 -12.86 2.61 13.19
C ILE A 153 -11.86 2.39 12.05
N ILE A 154 -11.18 3.45 11.58
CA ILE A 154 -10.16 3.33 10.53
C ILE A 154 -8.99 2.45 11.01
N LEU A 155 -8.55 2.61 12.25
CA LEU A 155 -7.51 1.76 12.83
C LEU A 155 -7.93 0.30 12.94
N ALA A 156 -9.18 0.03 13.34
CA ALA A 156 -9.71 -1.32 13.40
C ALA A 156 -9.72 -1.96 12.01
N PHE A 157 -10.18 -1.22 10.99
CA PHE A 157 -10.17 -1.71 9.61
C PHE A 157 -8.74 -1.92 9.07
N GLY A 158 -7.82 -0.99 9.39
CA GLY A 158 -6.40 -1.14 9.07
C GLY A 158 -5.79 -2.37 9.75
N PHE A 159 -6.08 -2.60 11.02
CA PHE A 159 -5.62 -3.77 11.78
C PHE A 159 -6.16 -5.07 11.18
N LEU A 160 -7.45 -5.09 10.85
CA LEU A 160 -8.12 -6.21 10.20
C LEU A 160 -7.74 -6.39 8.72
N ASN A 161 -6.94 -5.50 8.13
CA ASN A 161 -6.33 -5.66 6.80
C ASN A 161 -4.86 -6.07 6.90
N LYS A 162 -4.09 -5.39 7.74
CA LYS A 162 -2.67 -5.66 7.94
C LYS A 162 -2.25 -5.14 9.32
N TYR A 163 -1.65 -6.02 10.14
CA TYR A 163 -1.15 -5.65 11.48
C TYR A 163 -0.08 -4.54 11.46
N ASN A 164 0.47 -4.23 10.29
CA ASN A 164 1.44 -3.16 10.06
C ASN A 164 0.99 -1.80 10.64
N ILE A 165 -0.31 -1.47 10.60
CA ILE A 165 -0.83 -0.20 11.12
C ILE A 165 -0.51 0.04 12.61
N LEU A 166 -0.22 -1.01 13.38
CA LEU A 166 0.21 -0.85 14.77
C LEU A 166 1.54 -0.12 14.90
N PHE A 167 2.44 -0.18 13.91
CA PHE A 167 3.69 0.58 13.93
C PHE A 167 3.45 2.09 13.85
N LEU A 168 2.36 2.52 13.20
CA LEU A 168 1.92 3.92 13.25
C LEU A 168 1.53 4.31 14.68
N ILE A 169 0.83 3.44 15.41
CA ILE A 169 0.43 3.68 16.81
C ILE A 169 1.64 3.71 17.74
N VAL A 170 2.58 2.79 17.57
CA VAL A 170 3.83 2.76 18.34
C VAL A 170 4.63 4.04 18.15
N GLY A 171 4.68 4.61 16.94
CA GLY A 171 5.34 5.90 16.72
C GLY A 171 4.52 7.11 17.18
N LEU A 172 3.19 7.05 17.09
CA LEU A 172 2.31 8.12 17.54
C LEU A 172 2.23 8.25 19.06
N PHE A 173 2.33 7.15 19.80
CA PHE A 173 2.25 7.17 21.26
C PHE A 173 3.28 8.13 21.91
N PRO A 174 4.60 7.99 21.67
CA PRO A 174 5.58 8.96 22.18
C PRO A 174 5.38 10.36 21.57
N ALA A 175 4.96 10.47 20.30
CA ALA A 175 4.67 11.75 19.68
C ALA A 175 3.52 12.51 20.38
N LEU A 176 2.47 11.80 20.81
CA LEU A 176 1.35 12.33 21.57
C LEU A 176 1.77 12.77 22.97
N LEU A 177 2.60 11.98 23.65
CA LEU A 177 3.16 12.34 24.96
C LEU A 177 3.94 13.67 24.90
N LEU A 178 4.71 13.89 23.83
CA LEU A 178 5.50 15.11 23.65
C LEU A 178 4.69 16.34 23.24
N THR A 179 3.55 16.17 22.55
CA THR A 179 2.86 17.29 21.88
C THR A 179 1.43 17.56 22.35
N LYS A 180 0.64 16.50 22.61
CA LYS A 180 -0.81 16.59 22.89
C LYS A 180 -1.24 15.60 23.98
N ARG A 181 -0.49 15.59 25.10
CA ARG A 181 -0.76 14.74 26.29
C ARG A 181 -2.16 14.91 26.89
N SER A 182 -2.85 16.02 26.62
CA SER A 182 -4.21 16.27 27.10
C SER A 182 -5.23 15.28 26.54
N ILE A 183 -4.96 14.64 25.39
CA ILE A 183 -5.84 13.60 24.81
C ILE A 183 -6.09 12.45 25.80
N PHE A 184 -5.08 12.09 26.60
CA PHE A 184 -5.20 11.03 27.60
C PHE A 184 -6.11 11.39 28.79
N LYS A 185 -6.56 12.64 28.89
CA LYS A 185 -7.55 13.06 29.90
C LYS A 185 -8.99 13.00 29.38
N ASP A 186 -9.19 12.84 28.07
CA ASP A 186 -10.52 12.82 27.46
C ASP A 186 -11.16 11.43 27.59
N LYS A 187 -12.35 11.36 28.20
CA LYS A 187 -13.10 10.09 28.35
C LYS A 187 -13.49 9.48 27.00
N ASN A 188 -13.75 10.31 25.98
CA ASN A 188 -14.12 9.86 24.65
C ASN A 188 -12.97 9.10 23.96
N PHE A 189 -11.71 9.44 24.28
CA PHE A 189 -10.57 8.68 23.81
C PHE A 189 -10.65 7.22 24.27
N TYR A 190 -10.93 6.99 25.56
CA TYR A 190 -11.07 5.64 26.11
C TYR A 190 -12.30 4.90 25.58
N PHE A 191 -13.44 5.56 25.43
CA PHE A 191 -14.62 4.93 24.81
C PHE A 191 -14.36 4.54 23.36
N SER A 192 -13.64 5.37 22.60
CA SER A 192 -13.23 5.02 21.24
C SER A 192 -12.23 3.86 21.21
N LEU A 193 -11.36 3.74 22.22
CA LEU A 193 -10.43 2.61 22.35
C LEU A 193 -11.17 1.29 22.64
N VAL A 194 -12.20 1.33 23.50
CA VAL A 194 -13.09 0.18 23.71
C VAL A 194 -13.77 -0.22 22.39
N LEU A 195 -14.27 0.74 21.62
CA LEU A 195 -14.83 0.47 20.29
C LEU A 195 -13.80 -0.21 19.37
N PHE A 196 -12.56 0.30 19.31
CA PHE A 196 -11.50 -0.33 18.54
C PHE A 196 -11.29 -1.80 18.96
N LEU A 197 -11.18 -2.06 20.26
CA LEU A 197 -10.99 -3.41 20.80
C LEU A 197 -12.16 -4.34 20.43
N LEU A 198 -13.40 -3.87 20.54
CA LEU A 198 -14.59 -4.63 20.16
C LEU A 198 -14.59 -5.01 18.67
N LEU A 199 -14.17 -4.09 17.80
CA LEU A 199 -14.13 -4.32 16.36
C LEU A 199 -13.06 -5.34 15.96
N ILE A 200 -11.90 -5.36 16.63
CA ILE A 200 -10.82 -6.31 16.33
C ILE A 200 -10.94 -7.63 17.10
N LEU A 201 -11.82 -7.69 18.10
CA LEU A 201 -11.97 -8.84 19.00
C LEU A 201 -12.18 -10.18 18.27
N PRO A 202 -13.02 -10.27 17.21
CA PRO A 202 -13.19 -11.53 16.49
C PRO A 202 -11.88 -12.08 15.90
N ASN A 203 -11.01 -11.21 15.38
CA ASN A 203 -9.69 -11.62 14.89
C ASN A 203 -8.78 -12.08 16.03
N LEU A 204 -8.81 -11.41 17.18
CA LEU A 204 -8.00 -11.80 18.34
C LEU A 204 -8.42 -13.17 18.89
N ILE A 205 -9.73 -13.42 19.01
CA ILE A 205 -10.28 -14.72 19.43
C ILE A 205 -9.86 -15.79 18.42
N TRP A 206 -9.96 -15.50 17.12
CA TRP A 206 -9.54 -16.44 16.08
C TRP A 206 -8.04 -16.76 16.18
N GLN A 207 -7.18 -15.75 16.34
CA GLN A 207 -5.74 -15.96 16.52
C GLN A 207 -5.45 -16.82 17.75
N TYR A 208 -6.12 -16.56 18.88
CA TYR A 208 -5.96 -17.35 20.11
C TYR A 208 -6.37 -18.81 19.90
N ASN A 209 -7.55 -19.06 19.34
CA ASN A 209 -8.07 -20.42 19.09
C ASN A 209 -7.22 -21.22 18.10
N ASN A 210 -6.40 -20.55 17.27
CA ASN A 210 -5.52 -21.17 16.29
C ASN A 210 -4.04 -21.17 16.72
N ASN A 211 -3.73 -20.88 17.99
CA ASN A 211 -2.37 -20.85 18.55
C ASN A 211 -1.44 -19.77 17.93
N PHE A 212 -1.99 -18.60 17.64
CA PHE A 212 -1.26 -17.44 17.10
C PHE A 212 -0.38 -17.75 15.87
N PRO A 213 -0.97 -18.25 14.76
CA PRO A 213 -0.21 -18.60 13.55
C PRO A 213 0.59 -17.41 12.99
N VAL A 214 0.13 -16.17 13.21
CA VAL A 214 0.85 -14.96 12.83
C VAL A 214 2.22 -14.86 13.52
N TYR A 215 2.33 -15.30 14.77
CA TYR A 215 3.58 -15.26 15.51
C TYR A 215 4.63 -16.19 14.89
N HIS A 216 4.23 -17.43 14.58
CA HIS A 216 5.06 -18.38 13.85
C HIS A 216 5.49 -17.81 12.49
N HIS A 217 4.55 -17.24 11.73
CA HIS A 217 4.84 -16.61 10.43
C HIS A 217 5.87 -15.47 10.56
N MET A 218 5.72 -14.59 11.55
CA MET A 218 6.68 -13.51 11.80
C MET A 218 8.06 -14.02 12.21
N GLN A 219 8.15 -15.13 12.96
CA GLN A 219 9.43 -15.76 13.28
C GLN A 219 10.14 -16.31 12.03
N VAL A 220 9.40 -16.99 11.15
CA VAL A 220 9.96 -17.47 9.88
C VAL A 220 10.43 -16.29 9.04
N LEU A 221 9.59 -15.27 8.88
CA LEU A 221 9.89 -14.05 8.12
C LEU A 221 11.16 -13.36 8.63
N ALA A 222 11.30 -13.25 9.96
CA ALA A 222 12.48 -12.66 10.60
C ALA A 222 13.76 -13.46 10.31
N LYS A 223 13.69 -14.80 10.34
CA LYS A 223 14.83 -15.70 10.15
C LYS A 223 15.27 -15.84 8.69
N THR A 224 14.36 -15.77 7.74
CA THR A 224 14.65 -16.08 6.32
C THR A 224 14.74 -14.85 5.43
N GLN A 225 13.93 -13.81 5.70
CA GLN A 225 13.82 -12.65 4.80
C GLN A 225 14.35 -11.36 5.44
N LEU A 226 13.83 -10.97 6.61
CA LEU A 226 14.18 -9.68 7.24
C LEU A 226 15.65 -9.64 7.70
N VAL A 227 16.26 -10.80 7.93
CA VAL A 227 17.69 -10.90 8.24
C VAL A 227 18.57 -10.31 7.14
N ASN A 228 18.12 -10.39 5.88
CA ASN A 228 18.82 -9.91 4.69
C ASN A 228 18.60 -8.40 4.44
N VAL A 229 17.69 -7.76 5.20
CA VAL A 229 17.41 -6.33 5.04
C VAL A 229 18.49 -5.50 5.74
N ASN A 230 19.16 -4.65 4.96
CA ASN A 230 20.09 -3.65 5.47
C ASN A 230 19.32 -2.40 5.93
N ARG A 231 19.65 -1.89 7.12
CA ARG A 231 19.00 -0.71 7.72
C ARG A 231 19.22 0.57 6.90
N TRP A 232 20.39 0.71 6.28
CA TRP A 232 20.69 1.85 5.42
C TRP A 232 19.93 1.78 4.11
N ASP A 233 19.78 0.58 3.53
CA ASP A 233 18.99 0.42 2.32
C ASP A 233 17.51 0.68 2.60
N PHE A 234 16.99 0.24 3.76
CA PHE A 234 15.67 0.64 4.24
C PHE A 234 15.47 2.16 4.22
N LEU A 235 16.42 2.93 4.77
CA LEU A 235 16.36 4.39 4.82
C LEU A 235 16.52 5.05 3.44
N LYS A 236 17.35 4.49 2.56
CA LYS A 236 17.47 4.98 1.17
C LYS A 236 16.16 4.79 0.42
N ASP A 237 15.53 3.64 0.54
CA ASP A 237 14.28 3.32 -0.13
C ASP A 237 13.16 4.29 0.23
N GLN A 238 13.12 4.74 1.49
CA GLN A 238 12.19 5.78 1.94
C GLN A 238 12.26 7.06 1.09
N LEU A 239 13.47 7.45 0.67
CA LEU A 239 13.68 8.60 -0.20
C LEU A 239 13.26 8.29 -1.63
N PHE A 240 13.56 7.08 -2.10
CA PHE A 240 13.30 6.67 -3.48
C PHE A 240 11.81 6.47 -3.80
N PHE A 241 10.98 6.07 -2.83
CA PHE A 241 9.54 5.88 -3.06
C PHE A 241 8.83 7.13 -3.58
N PHE A 242 9.33 8.30 -3.19
CA PHE A 242 8.78 9.60 -3.57
C PHE A 242 9.87 10.53 -4.14
N ILE A 243 10.85 9.97 -4.87
CA ILE A 243 12.03 10.74 -5.34
C ILE A 243 11.65 11.99 -6.15
N GLY A 244 10.65 11.89 -7.03
CA GLY A 244 10.15 13.03 -7.82
C GLY A 244 9.46 14.11 -6.98
N SER A 245 9.02 13.76 -5.77
CA SER A 245 8.33 14.63 -4.81
C SER A 245 9.16 14.87 -3.56
N PHE A 246 10.46 14.53 -3.58
CA PHE A 246 11.31 14.57 -2.40
C PHE A 246 11.39 15.99 -1.81
N PHE A 247 11.48 17.01 -2.67
CA PHE A 247 11.47 18.41 -2.24
C PHE A 247 10.17 18.79 -1.51
N VAL A 248 9.02 18.17 -1.85
CA VAL A 248 7.74 18.36 -1.15
C VAL A 248 7.81 17.74 0.24
N LEU A 249 8.38 16.55 0.38
CA LEU A 249 8.55 15.89 1.69
C LEU A 249 9.53 16.65 2.59
N VAL A 250 10.65 17.15 2.05
CA VAL A 250 11.59 18.01 2.79
C VAL A 250 10.88 19.29 3.26
N ALA A 251 10.10 19.91 2.38
CA ALA A 251 9.30 21.07 2.73
C ALA A 251 8.27 20.77 3.82
N ALA A 252 7.66 19.57 3.81
CA ALA A 252 6.74 19.13 4.85
C ALA A 252 7.41 19.00 6.22
N VAL A 253 8.54 18.30 6.28
CA VAL A 253 9.33 18.10 7.52
C VAL A 253 9.78 19.45 8.09
N TYR A 254 10.31 20.33 7.22
CA TYR A 254 10.68 21.69 7.61
C TYR A 254 9.49 22.47 8.16
N ALA A 255 8.36 22.46 7.45
CA ALA A 255 7.16 23.21 7.84
C ALA A 255 6.60 22.75 9.18
N LEU A 256 6.57 21.43 9.43
CA LEU A 256 6.04 20.89 10.69
C LEU A 256 6.81 21.38 11.92
N LEU A 257 8.11 21.65 11.79
CA LEU A 257 8.92 22.20 12.88
C LEU A 257 8.87 23.73 12.95
N PHE A 258 9.10 24.38 11.80
CA PHE A 258 9.47 25.79 11.74
C PHE A 258 8.36 26.72 11.24
N TYR A 259 7.35 26.21 10.51
CA TYR A 259 6.27 27.05 10.01
C TYR A 259 5.24 27.35 11.12
N PRO A 260 5.04 28.62 11.54
CA PRO A 260 4.21 28.94 12.71
C PRO A 260 2.78 28.42 12.63
N SER A 261 2.16 28.46 11.44
CA SER A 261 0.79 27.97 11.23
C SER A 261 0.66 26.45 11.43
N PHE A 262 1.77 25.70 11.37
CA PHE A 262 1.80 24.25 11.56
C PHE A 262 2.22 23.82 12.96
N LYS A 263 2.41 24.76 13.90
CA LYS A 263 2.77 24.43 15.29
C LYS A 263 1.83 23.40 15.94
N LYS A 264 0.53 23.45 15.64
CA LYS A 264 -0.48 22.49 16.13
C LYS A 264 -0.36 21.08 15.53
N TYR A 265 0.37 20.92 14.42
CA TYR A 265 0.58 19.64 13.73
C TYR A 265 1.95 19.02 14.01
N ARG A 266 2.74 19.56 14.95
CA ARG A 266 4.07 19.02 15.32
C ARG A 266 4.06 17.54 15.70
N LEU A 267 2.91 17.01 16.13
CA LEU A 267 2.69 15.59 16.33
C LEU A 267 3.18 14.75 15.14
N PHE A 268 2.91 15.19 13.91
CA PHE A 268 3.28 14.47 12.69
C PHE A 268 4.80 14.39 12.51
N PHE A 269 5.56 15.42 12.86
CA PHE A 269 7.02 15.35 12.79
C PHE A 269 7.56 14.23 13.70
N TYR A 270 7.14 14.21 14.95
CA TYR A 270 7.59 13.18 15.90
C TYR A 270 7.10 11.79 15.52
N ALA A 271 5.85 11.67 15.03
CA ALA A 271 5.31 10.40 14.56
C ALA A 271 6.13 9.82 13.40
N LEU A 272 6.51 10.65 12.42
CA LEU A 272 7.40 10.24 11.32
C LEU A 272 8.72 9.69 11.85
N VAL A 273 9.38 10.45 12.74
CA VAL A 273 10.69 10.08 13.30
C VAL A 273 10.60 8.77 14.09
N PHE A 274 9.65 8.66 15.01
CA PHE A 274 9.52 7.47 15.85
C PHE A 274 9.11 6.23 15.06
N THR A 275 8.15 6.33 14.12
CA THR A 275 7.76 5.18 13.31
C THR A 275 8.92 4.71 12.41
N LEU A 276 9.67 5.64 11.78
CA LEU A 276 10.84 5.27 10.98
C LEU A 276 11.97 4.66 11.83
N ALA A 277 12.20 5.18 13.04
CA ALA A 277 13.16 4.61 13.97
C ALA A 277 12.82 3.15 14.33
N VAL A 278 11.54 2.87 14.62
CA VAL A 278 11.06 1.51 14.93
C VAL A 278 11.25 0.57 13.74
N PHE A 279 10.82 0.97 12.53
CA PHE A 279 11.01 0.13 11.35
C PHE A 279 12.48 -0.14 11.01
N THR A 280 13.33 0.88 11.16
CA THR A 280 14.78 0.75 10.96
C THR A 280 15.39 -0.21 11.97
N TYR A 281 15.00 -0.10 13.25
CA TYR A 281 15.48 -1.00 14.30
C TYR A 281 15.14 -2.46 14.01
N LEU A 282 13.89 -2.71 13.60
CA LEU A 282 13.33 -4.04 13.32
C LEU A 282 13.71 -4.62 11.95
N LYS A 283 14.50 -3.91 11.13
CA LYS A 283 14.85 -4.31 9.75
C LYS A 283 13.61 -4.66 8.91
N ALA A 284 12.56 -3.85 9.03
CA ALA A 284 11.34 -4.07 8.28
C ALA A 284 11.56 -3.92 6.76
N LYS A 285 10.72 -4.60 5.96
CA LYS A 285 10.72 -4.37 4.51
C LYS A 285 10.37 -2.90 4.22
N SER A 286 11.10 -2.27 3.31
CA SER A 286 11.02 -0.83 3.06
C SER A 286 9.61 -0.32 2.78
N TYR A 287 8.83 -1.09 2.02
CA TYR A 287 7.47 -0.72 1.63
C TYR A 287 6.48 -0.70 2.80
N TYR A 288 6.79 -1.29 3.96
CA TYR A 288 5.91 -1.25 5.14
C TYR A 288 5.74 0.17 5.68
N ALA A 289 6.71 1.06 5.45
CA ALA A 289 6.63 2.46 5.86
C ALA A 289 5.96 3.37 4.84
N MET A 290 5.60 2.88 3.64
CA MET A 290 5.04 3.73 2.57
C MET A 290 3.73 4.42 2.97
N GLY A 291 2.95 3.81 3.87
CA GLY A 291 1.71 4.41 4.40
C GLY A 291 1.91 5.73 5.15
N LEU A 292 3.13 6.03 5.60
CA LEU A 292 3.44 7.28 6.30
C LEU A 292 3.33 8.50 5.38
N TYR A 293 3.95 8.44 4.19
CA TYR A 293 4.30 9.62 3.40
C TYR A 293 3.15 10.40 2.75
N PRO A 294 2.03 9.79 2.28
CA PRO A 294 1.04 10.52 1.51
C PRO A 294 0.46 11.73 2.23
N ILE A 295 0.27 11.64 3.56
CA ILE A 295 -0.22 12.79 4.33
C ILE A 295 0.82 13.93 4.42
N TYR A 296 2.12 13.62 4.42
CA TYR A 296 3.18 14.62 4.47
C TYR A 296 3.27 15.42 3.17
N ILE A 297 2.90 14.80 2.04
CA ILE A 297 2.76 15.54 0.76
C ILE A 297 1.76 16.69 0.91
N ALA A 298 0.67 16.51 1.67
CA ALA A 298 -0.30 17.57 1.91
C ALA A 298 0.33 18.78 2.65
N PHE A 299 1.08 18.51 3.74
CA PHE A 299 1.78 19.57 4.48
C PHE A 299 2.82 20.28 3.60
N GLY A 300 3.62 19.51 2.86
CA GLY A 300 4.64 20.05 1.98
C GLY A 300 4.07 20.92 0.87
N ALA A 301 3.01 20.46 0.20
CA ALA A 301 2.37 21.21 -0.89
C ALA A 301 1.78 22.53 -0.41
N VAL A 302 1.10 22.53 0.75
CA VAL A 302 0.53 23.75 1.35
C VAL A 302 1.62 24.71 1.80
N TYR A 303 2.70 24.21 2.40
CA TYR A 303 3.80 25.10 2.79
C TYR A 303 4.50 25.71 1.58
N LEU A 304 4.81 24.91 0.56
CA LEU A 304 5.44 25.38 -0.67
C LEU A 304 4.59 26.44 -1.37
N GLU A 305 3.27 26.28 -1.40
CA GLU A 305 2.35 27.31 -1.89
C GLU A 305 2.64 28.67 -1.23
N THR A 306 2.82 28.72 0.09
CA THR A 306 3.05 29.99 0.79
C THR A 306 4.34 30.68 0.36
N LEU A 307 5.35 29.92 -0.07
CA LEU A 307 6.63 30.43 -0.53
C LEU A 307 6.59 30.96 -1.97
N VAL A 308 5.68 30.44 -2.79
CA VAL A 308 5.58 30.75 -4.23
C VAL A 308 4.29 31.47 -4.61
N LYS A 309 3.53 31.99 -3.63
CA LYS A 309 2.22 32.63 -3.87
C LYS A 309 2.30 34.04 -4.47
N SER A 310 3.45 34.71 -4.49
CA SER A 310 3.58 36.11 -4.94
C SER A 310 4.92 36.41 -5.63
N GLY A 311 4.95 37.52 -6.38
CA GLY A 311 6.14 37.95 -7.13
C GLY A 311 6.54 36.99 -8.27
N TRP A 312 7.81 37.04 -8.64
CA TRP A 312 8.39 36.18 -9.69
C TRP A 312 8.34 34.69 -9.33
N LYS A 313 8.29 34.34 -8.03
CA LYS A 313 8.24 32.96 -7.57
C LYS A 313 6.99 32.21 -8.02
N LYS A 314 5.90 32.92 -8.37
CA LYS A 314 4.70 32.29 -8.97
C LYS A 314 5.03 31.49 -10.23
N TYR A 315 6.02 31.92 -11.01
CA TYR A 315 6.44 31.22 -12.22
C TYR A 315 7.13 29.87 -11.93
N LEU A 316 7.52 29.60 -10.67
CA LEU A 316 8.06 28.30 -10.25
C LEU A 316 6.97 27.23 -10.03
N GLN A 317 5.71 27.65 -9.84
CA GLN A 317 4.59 26.71 -9.63
C GLN A 317 4.47 25.61 -10.69
N PRO A 318 4.40 25.91 -12.01
CA PRO A 318 4.33 24.87 -13.02
C PRO A 318 5.58 23.96 -13.00
N ILE A 319 6.76 24.52 -12.76
CA ILE A 319 8.01 23.74 -12.67
C ILE A 319 7.91 22.72 -11.54
N MET A 320 7.46 23.14 -10.34
CA MET A 320 7.31 22.25 -9.19
C MET A 320 6.32 21.12 -9.44
N VAL A 321 5.23 21.38 -10.18
CA VAL A 321 4.29 20.33 -10.60
C VAL A 321 4.90 19.41 -11.65
N LEU A 322 5.77 19.91 -12.53
CA LEU A 322 6.43 19.08 -13.55
C LEU A 322 7.52 18.15 -12.98
N ILE A 323 8.18 18.50 -11.87
CA ILE A 323 9.29 17.70 -11.31
C ILE A 323 8.88 16.23 -11.03
N PRO A 324 7.79 15.92 -10.30
CA PRO A 324 7.39 14.52 -10.08
C PRO A 324 7.14 13.75 -11.38
N ILE A 325 6.56 14.40 -12.39
CA ILE A 325 6.28 13.81 -13.71
C ILE A 325 7.59 13.47 -14.43
N LEU A 326 8.53 14.43 -14.46
CA LEU A 326 9.81 14.27 -15.16
C LEU A 326 10.67 13.16 -14.54
N PHE A 327 10.67 13.04 -13.20
CA PHE A 327 11.35 11.94 -12.52
C PHE A 327 10.65 10.60 -12.72
N PHE A 328 9.32 10.59 -12.85
CA PHE A 328 8.56 9.36 -13.05
C PHE A 328 8.83 8.70 -14.40
N ILE A 329 9.04 9.47 -15.49
CA ILE A 329 9.25 8.94 -16.85
C ILE A 329 10.39 7.90 -16.93
N PRO A 330 11.61 8.14 -16.42
CA PRO A 330 12.65 7.11 -16.45
C PRO A 330 12.37 5.97 -15.47
N ILE A 331 11.80 6.26 -14.30
CA ILE A 331 11.46 5.25 -13.28
C ILE A 331 10.43 4.27 -13.83
N SER A 332 9.43 4.77 -14.56
CA SER A 332 8.36 3.97 -15.13
C SER A 332 8.85 2.99 -16.18
N LYS A 333 10.05 3.16 -16.74
CA LYS A 333 10.61 2.24 -17.75
C LYS A 333 11.39 1.07 -17.15
N ILE A 334 11.75 1.12 -15.87
CA ILE A 334 12.69 0.20 -15.22
C ILE A 334 12.04 -0.49 -14.02
N MET A 335 11.48 0.29 -13.11
CA MET A 335 10.48 -0.19 -12.16
C MET A 335 9.21 -0.47 -13.00
N PHE A 336 8.12 -1.06 -12.52
CA PHE A 336 6.96 -1.41 -13.37
C PHE A 336 7.17 -2.56 -14.39
N PRO A 337 6.27 -3.56 -14.35
CA PRO A 337 6.30 -4.71 -15.26
C PRO A 337 5.72 -4.35 -16.64
N ASN A 338 6.32 -3.37 -17.34
CA ASN A 338 5.88 -2.94 -18.67
C ASN A 338 6.84 -3.29 -19.81
N LYS A 339 7.83 -4.14 -19.52
CA LYS A 339 8.76 -4.75 -20.49
C LYS A 339 8.57 -6.25 -20.48
N SER A 340 8.67 -6.91 -21.64
CA SER A 340 8.65 -8.36 -21.72
C SER A 340 9.79 -8.98 -20.89
N PRO A 341 9.63 -10.20 -20.34
CA PRO A 341 10.73 -10.92 -19.69
C PRO A 341 11.98 -11.04 -20.58
N ASN A 342 11.81 -11.33 -21.88
CA ASN A 342 12.92 -11.44 -22.83
C ASN A 342 13.71 -10.12 -22.97
N TYR A 343 13.02 -8.98 -22.97
CA TYR A 343 13.67 -7.68 -22.94
C TYR A 343 14.55 -7.52 -21.69
N ILE A 344 14.04 -7.90 -20.52
CA ILE A 344 14.78 -7.79 -19.25
C ILE A 344 16.02 -8.67 -19.25
N LEU A 345 15.90 -9.92 -19.75
CA LEU A 345 17.04 -10.83 -19.90
C LEU A 345 18.16 -10.21 -20.76
N ASN A 346 17.80 -9.60 -21.88
CA ASN A 346 18.74 -8.94 -22.79
C ASN A 346 19.28 -7.59 -22.28
N HIS A 347 18.69 -7.03 -21.21
CA HIS A 347 19.09 -5.74 -20.62
C HIS A 347 19.36 -5.88 -19.12
N SER A 348 19.78 -7.05 -18.64
CA SER A 348 19.87 -7.37 -17.20
C SER A 348 20.79 -6.43 -16.42
N GLU A 349 21.84 -5.89 -17.06
CA GLU A 349 22.78 -4.90 -16.51
C GLU A 349 22.07 -3.71 -15.85
N ILE A 350 21.05 -3.13 -16.49
CA ILE A 350 20.35 -1.96 -15.93
C ILE A 350 19.53 -2.34 -14.69
N TYR A 351 18.89 -3.51 -14.69
CA TYR A 351 18.10 -3.99 -13.57
C TYR A 351 19.00 -4.37 -12.38
N LYS A 352 20.16 -4.98 -12.66
CA LYS A 352 21.17 -5.32 -11.66
C LYS A 352 21.76 -4.06 -11.02
N LYS A 353 22.07 -3.03 -11.81
CA LYS A 353 22.59 -1.75 -11.33
C LYS A 353 21.66 -1.09 -10.30
N TYR A 354 20.35 -1.22 -10.47
CA TYR A 354 19.35 -0.70 -9.53
C TYR A 354 18.94 -1.71 -8.44
N GLY A 355 19.65 -2.85 -8.33
CA GLY A 355 19.39 -3.87 -7.31
C GLY A 355 18.08 -4.64 -7.50
N LEU A 356 17.41 -4.53 -8.64
CA LEU A 356 16.08 -5.11 -8.87
C LEU A 356 16.11 -6.62 -9.07
N LEU A 357 17.27 -7.18 -9.39
CA LEU A 357 17.48 -8.60 -9.58
C LEU A 357 17.78 -9.34 -8.28
N ARG A 358 18.06 -8.62 -7.19
CA ARG A 358 18.35 -9.21 -5.88
C ARG A 358 17.06 -9.57 -5.18
N TRP A 359 16.82 -10.86 -4.99
CA TRP A 359 15.61 -11.37 -4.35
C TRP A 359 15.73 -11.36 -2.83
N GLU A 360 14.62 -11.68 -2.15
CA GLU A 360 14.56 -11.76 -0.69
C GLU A 360 15.46 -12.85 -0.08
N ASP A 361 15.90 -13.81 -0.89
CA ASP A 361 16.90 -14.83 -0.53
C ASP A 361 18.35 -14.29 -0.52
N GLY A 362 18.55 -13.04 -0.92
CA GLY A 362 19.84 -12.38 -0.96
C GLY A 362 20.69 -12.72 -2.19
N LYS A 363 20.13 -13.36 -3.22
CA LYS A 363 20.82 -13.73 -4.47
C LYS A 363 20.29 -12.92 -5.64
N ASP A 364 21.14 -12.74 -6.66
CA ASP A 364 20.73 -12.14 -7.93
C ASP A 364 20.12 -13.21 -8.83
N HIS A 365 19.01 -12.88 -9.48
CA HIS A 365 18.29 -13.76 -10.42
C HIS A 365 18.09 -13.09 -11.78
N ALA A 366 17.56 -13.83 -12.75
CA ALA A 366 17.43 -13.35 -14.13
C ALA A 366 16.37 -12.25 -14.31
N LEU A 367 15.35 -12.24 -13.44
CA LEU A 367 14.24 -11.28 -13.46
C LEU A 367 14.00 -10.71 -12.05
N PRO A 368 13.41 -9.52 -11.91
CA PRO A 368 12.89 -9.06 -10.63
C PRO A 368 11.87 -10.04 -10.03
N GLN A 369 11.90 -10.22 -8.71
CA GLN A 369 11.13 -11.27 -8.03
C GLN A 369 9.63 -11.18 -8.31
N ASP A 370 9.03 -9.99 -8.16
CA ASP A 370 7.62 -9.76 -8.48
C ASP A 370 7.26 -10.23 -9.89
N TYR A 371 8.19 -10.06 -10.85
CA TYR A 371 7.92 -10.32 -12.27
C TYR A 371 8.07 -11.81 -12.58
N ALA A 372 9.05 -12.47 -11.94
CA ALA A 372 9.18 -13.92 -12.00
C ALA A 372 7.95 -14.61 -11.39
N ASP A 373 7.40 -14.05 -10.31
CA ASP A 373 6.18 -14.54 -9.64
C ASP A 373 4.88 -14.25 -10.43
N MET A 374 4.95 -13.72 -11.67
CA MET A 374 3.82 -13.40 -12.55
C MET A 374 3.83 -14.19 -13.87
N LEU A 375 4.67 -15.23 -14.00
CA LEU A 375 4.90 -15.94 -15.26
C LEU A 375 4.59 -17.43 -15.17
N GLY A 376 4.05 -17.99 -16.26
CA GLY A 376 3.91 -19.43 -16.45
C GLY A 376 2.71 -20.09 -15.74
N TRP A 377 1.87 -19.32 -15.04
CA TRP A 377 0.76 -19.85 -14.26
C TRP A 377 -0.33 -20.51 -15.13
N LYS A 378 -0.74 -19.86 -16.22
CA LYS A 378 -1.70 -20.44 -17.18
C LYS A 378 -1.19 -21.71 -17.83
N GLU A 379 0.09 -21.73 -18.22
CA GLU A 379 0.71 -22.90 -18.84
C GLU A 379 0.79 -24.07 -17.85
N LEU A 380 1.25 -23.80 -16.64
CA LEU A 380 1.33 -24.78 -15.55
C LEU A 380 -0.05 -25.37 -15.25
N ALA A 381 -1.06 -24.52 -15.03
CA ALA A 381 -2.43 -24.98 -14.79
C ALA A 381 -2.99 -25.79 -15.96
N HIS A 382 -2.73 -25.37 -17.21
CA HIS A 382 -3.18 -26.10 -18.40
C HIS A 382 -2.60 -27.50 -18.49
N LYS A 383 -1.27 -27.62 -18.30
CA LYS A 383 -0.56 -28.90 -18.37
C LYS A 383 -1.05 -29.84 -17.26
N THR A 384 -1.19 -29.32 -16.05
CA THR A 384 -1.72 -30.05 -14.91
C THR A 384 -3.14 -30.55 -15.17
N ASP A 385 -4.05 -29.69 -15.62
CA ASP A 385 -5.44 -30.07 -15.90
C ASP A 385 -5.54 -31.08 -17.06
N SER A 386 -4.71 -30.94 -18.09
CA SER A 386 -4.67 -31.86 -19.23
C SER A 386 -4.30 -33.28 -18.80
N ILE A 387 -3.31 -33.42 -17.91
CA ILE A 387 -2.91 -34.73 -17.38
C ILE A 387 -3.96 -35.24 -16.39
N TYR A 388 -4.44 -34.37 -15.49
CA TYR A 388 -5.43 -34.73 -14.47
C TYR A 388 -6.72 -35.28 -15.08
N ALA A 389 -7.18 -34.73 -16.20
CA ALA A 389 -8.36 -35.20 -16.92
C ALA A 389 -8.21 -36.63 -17.50
N THR A 390 -6.98 -37.13 -17.68
CA THR A 390 -6.73 -38.48 -18.18
C THR A 390 -6.70 -39.56 -17.09
N LEU A 391 -6.74 -39.16 -15.80
CA LEU A 391 -6.60 -40.09 -14.70
C LEU A 391 -7.92 -40.82 -14.38
N PRO A 392 -7.92 -42.16 -14.26
CA PRO A 392 -9.14 -42.97 -14.11
C PRO A 392 -9.87 -42.76 -12.77
N ALA A 393 -9.19 -42.21 -11.76
CA ALA A 393 -9.76 -41.89 -10.44
C ALA A 393 -9.49 -40.42 -10.08
N SER A 394 -9.82 -39.50 -11.00
CA SER A 394 -9.60 -38.06 -10.82
C SER A 394 -10.16 -37.54 -9.50
N GLN A 395 -11.36 -37.96 -9.08
CA GLN A 395 -11.98 -37.57 -7.81
C GLN A 395 -11.21 -38.01 -6.54
N GLN A 396 -10.35 -39.02 -6.64
CA GLN A 396 -9.49 -39.49 -5.54
C GLN A 396 -8.02 -39.04 -5.68
N THR A 397 -7.73 -38.30 -6.76
CA THR A 397 -6.37 -37.85 -7.06
C THR A 397 -6.14 -36.47 -6.46
N LEU A 398 -5.15 -36.36 -5.58
CA LEU A 398 -4.67 -35.08 -5.05
C LEU A 398 -3.53 -34.55 -5.92
N ILE A 399 -3.57 -33.25 -6.23
CA ILE A 399 -2.47 -32.56 -6.92
C ILE A 399 -1.59 -31.95 -5.84
N LEU A 400 -0.37 -32.47 -5.72
CA LEU A 400 0.67 -31.89 -4.87
C LEU A 400 1.47 -30.87 -5.68
N CYS A 401 1.62 -29.67 -5.14
CA CYS A 401 2.43 -28.60 -5.71
C CYS A 401 3.59 -28.23 -4.77
N ASP A 402 4.68 -27.72 -5.32
CA ASP A 402 5.87 -27.34 -4.54
C ASP A 402 5.66 -26.05 -3.74
N ASN A 403 4.74 -25.19 -4.18
CA ASN A 403 4.40 -23.95 -3.49
C ASN A 403 2.93 -23.53 -3.69
N TYR A 404 2.47 -22.61 -2.84
CA TYR A 404 1.10 -22.10 -2.84
C TYR A 404 0.71 -21.34 -4.12
N GLY A 405 1.69 -20.82 -4.86
CA GLY A 405 1.48 -20.18 -6.16
C GLY A 405 1.00 -21.15 -7.23
N GLN A 406 1.72 -22.25 -7.37
CA GLN A 406 1.36 -23.33 -8.27
C GLN A 406 -0.02 -23.91 -7.91
N ALA A 407 -0.26 -24.17 -6.61
CA ALA A 407 -1.56 -24.64 -6.12
C ALA A 407 -2.68 -23.63 -6.45
N GLY A 408 -2.45 -22.35 -6.15
CA GLY A 408 -3.39 -21.27 -6.41
C GLY A 408 -3.70 -21.09 -7.91
N ALA A 409 -2.70 -21.23 -8.79
CA ALA A 409 -2.90 -21.16 -10.23
C ALA A 409 -3.82 -22.27 -10.76
N CYS A 410 -3.60 -23.52 -10.30
CA CYS A 410 -4.45 -24.66 -10.64
C CYS A 410 -5.89 -24.47 -10.13
N LEU A 411 -6.06 -24.05 -8.88
CA LEU A 411 -7.38 -23.82 -8.27
C LEU A 411 -8.13 -22.67 -8.95
N PHE A 412 -7.45 -21.55 -9.19
CA PHE A 412 -8.03 -20.36 -9.81
C PHE A 412 -8.61 -20.67 -11.19
N ARG A 413 -7.88 -21.42 -12.01
CA ARG A 413 -8.36 -21.81 -13.34
C ARG A 413 -9.62 -22.67 -13.26
N ARG A 414 -9.64 -23.69 -12.41
CA ARG A 414 -10.80 -24.57 -12.21
C ARG A 414 -12.05 -23.82 -11.74
N ASN A 415 -11.88 -22.80 -10.92
CA ASN A 415 -13.00 -21.96 -10.47
C ASN A 415 -13.50 -20.98 -11.54
N CYS A 416 -12.62 -20.56 -12.46
CA CYS A 416 -12.95 -19.61 -13.54
C CYS A 416 -13.47 -20.27 -14.82
N THR A 417 -13.15 -21.54 -15.07
CA THR A 417 -13.83 -22.35 -16.09
C THR A 417 -14.97 -23.08 -15.40
N PRO A 418 -16.25 -22.75 -15.65
CA PRO A 418 -17.33 -23.61 -15.20
C PRO A 418 -17.01 -24.99 -15.75
N HIS A 419 -16.92 -25.99 -14.88
CA HIS A 419 -16.95 -27.37 -15.32
C HIS A 419 -18.15 -27.51 -16.26
N SER A 420 -17.89 -27.67 -17.55
CA SER A 420 -18.83 -28.29 -18.45
C SER A 420 -18.98 -29.74 -17.98
N GLY A 421 -19.80 -29.94 -16.94
CA GLY A 421 -20.09 -31.22 -16.33
C GLY A 421 -18.96 -31.78 -15.48
N VAL A 422 -19.23 -31.97 -14.19
CA VAL A 422 -19.04 -33.19 -13.38
C VAL A 422 -18.91 -32.72 -11.93
N ASN A 423 -19.99 -32.92 -11.17
CA ASN A 423 -20.04 -32.81 -9.71
C ASN A 423 -19.21 -33.91 -9.04
#